data_AF-A0A0U5CAL8-F1
#
_entry.id   AF-A0A0U5CAL8-F1
#
_cell.length_a   1.000
_cell.length_b   1.000
_cell.length_c   1.000
_cell.angle_alpha   90.00
_cell.angle_beta   90.00
_cell.angle_gamma   90.00
#
_symmetry.space_group_name_H-M   'P 1'
#
loop_
_entity.id
_entity.type
_entity.pdbx_description
1 polymer ?
#
loop_
_entity_poly.entity_id
_entity_poly.type
_entity_poly.pdbx_seq_one_letter_code
_entity_poly.pdbx_strand_id
1 'polypeptide(L)'
;MIFSKATTLLTLLATSTAVLASPFDKRYPLTCNGVNRHVPVSEAQACVDFLRNKSTTACTVSGENVVFCTSGSTKIYGSNPNRKPNPTSHCSDVAAGAQAIIDSCRQGSTVGGSNAARGNGDIVITIAR
;
A
#
# COMPACT_ATOMS: atom_id res chain seq x y z
N MET A 1 60.89 43.72 2.02
CA MET A 1 60.09 43.37 0.83
C MET A 1 59.20 42.20 1.25
N ILE A 2 57.94 42.42 1.65
CA ILE A 2 56.73 42.73 0.84
C ILE A 2 56.08 41.44 0.30
N PHE A 3 54.97 41.06 0.97
CA PHE A 3 53.75 40.33 0.54
C PHE A 3 53.93 38.89 0.01
N SER A 4 53.04 37.92 0.25
CA SER A 4 51.58 38.04 0.26
C SER A 4 50.93 36.85 0.97
N LYS A 5 49.91 37.12 1.80
CA LYS A 5 48.96 36.12 2.30
C LYS A 5 47.95 35.84 1.19
N ALA A 6 47.77 34.59 0.77
CA ALA A 6 46.64 34.19 -0.05
C ALA A 6 45.78 33.19 0.74
N THR A 7 44.83 33.76 1.49
CA THR A 7 43.68 33.04 2.04
C THR A 7 42.73 32.75 0.88
N THR A 8 42.56 31.49 0.51
CA THR A 8 41.55 31.11 -0.50
C THR A 8 40.45 30.31 0.20
N LEU A 9 39.29 30.97 0.35
CA LEU A 9 38.05 30.36 0.82
C LEU A 9 37.70 29.17 -0.10
N LEU A 10 37.63 27.96 0.48
CA LEU A 10 37.02 26.81 -0.19
C LEU A 10 35.51 26.87 0.06
N THR A 11 34.77 27.25 -0.98
CA THR A 11 33.30 27.31 -0.99
C THR A 11 32.70 25.92 -0.84
N LEU A 12 31.92 25.72 0.24
CA LEU A 12 31.06 24.55 0.43
C LEU A 12 29.89 24.60 -0.58
N LEU A 13 29.91 23.75 -1.60
CA LEU A 13 28.73 23.48 -2.41
C LEU A 13 27.76 22.62 -1.59
N ALA A 14 26.74 23.25 -1.00
CA ALA A 14 25.59 22.53 -0.48
C ALA A 14 24.84 21.92 -1.66
N THR A 15 25.02 20.62 -1.89
CA THR A 15 24.19 19.87 -2.83
C THR A 15 22.81 19.70 -2.20
N SER A 16 21.90 20.62 -2.51
CA SER A 16 20.48 20.47 -2.19
C SER A 16 19.93 19.30 -3.00
N THR A 17 19.80 18.12 -2.39
CA THR A 17 18.97 17.05 -2.95
C THR A 17 17.52 17.52 -2.90
N ALA A 18 17.02 18.03 -4.02
CA ALA A 18 15.60 18.23 -4.20
C ALA A 18 14.93 16.85 -4.15
N VAL A 19 14.30 16.53 -3.02
CA VAL A 19 13.39 15.40 -2.92
C VAL A 19 12.19 15.77 -3.77
N LEU A 20 12.08 15.21 -4.97
CA LEU A 20 10.88 15.33 -5.80
C LEU A 20 9.72 14.68 -5.06
N ALA A 21 8.96 15.48 -4.30
CA ALA A 21 7.64 15.11 -3.85
C ALA A 21 6.80 14.84 -5.10
N SER A 22 6.52 13.56 -5.36
CA SER A 22 5.67 13.16 -6.48
C SER A 22 4.24 13.59 -6.17
N PRO A 23 3.50 14.23 -7.09
CA PRO A 23 2.13 14.73 -6.84
C PRO A 23 1.07 13.63 -6.73
N PHE A 24 1.47 12.37 -6.56
CA PHE A 24 0.57 11.23 -6.41
C PHE A 24 0.40 10.94 -4.92
N ASP A 25 -0.46 11.73 -4.27
CA ASP A 25 -0.91 11.40 -2.93
C ASP A 25 -1.76 10.13 -3.00
N LYS A 26 -1.37 9.14 -2.20
CA LYS A 26 -2.16 7.92 -2.06
C LYS A 26 -3.48 8.31 -1.42
N ARG A 27 -4.60 8.10 -2.14
CA ARG A 27 -5.95 8.48 -1.68
C ARG A 27 -6.34 7.88 -0.33
N TYR A 28 -5.69 6.80 0.10
CA TYR A 28 -5.92 6.17 1.40
C TYR A 28 -4.60 5.64 2.00
N PRO A 29 -4.16 6.16 3.16
CA PRO A 29 -2.92 5.72 3.81
C PRO A 29 -3.05 4.29 4.37
N LEU A 30 -1.91 3.62 4.52
CA LEU A 30 -1.87 2.32 5.16
C LEU A 30 -2.25 2.48 6.64
N THR A 31 -3.25 1.74 7.09
CA THR A 31 -3.73 1.75 8.47
C THR A 31 -3.72 0.33 9.02
N CYS A 32 -3.10 0.12 10.18
CA CYS A 32 -3.13 -1.17 10.86
C CYS A 32 -4.36 -1.26 11.76
N ASN A 33 -5.08 -2.38 11.68
CA ASN A 33 -6.25 -2.61 12.53
C ASN A 33 -5.81 -3.06 13.94
N GLY A 34 -6.69 -2.89 14.93
CA GLY A 34 -6.46 -3.46 16.26
C GLY A 34 -6.43 -5.00 16.24
N VAL A 35 -5.65 -5.61 17.15
CA VAL A 35 -5.38 -7.06 17.20
C VAL A 35 -6.62 -7.96 17.18
N ASN A 36 -7.76 -7.47 17.69
CA ASN A 36 -9.03 -8.21 17.68
C ASN A 36 -9.56 -8.53 16.27
N ARG A 37 -9.08 -7.81 15.25
CA ARG A 37 -9.44 -8.02 13.84
C ARG A 37 -8.35 -8.73 13.04
N HIS A 38 -7.25 -9.12 13.69
CA HIS A 38 -6.18 -9.82 13.01
C HIS A 38 -6.57 -11.24 12.63
N VAL A 39 -6.02 -11.68 11.51
CA VAL A 39 -6.18 -13.02 10.94
C VAL A 39 -4.81 -13.66 10.70
N PRO A 40 -4.72 -15.00 10.53
CA PRO A 40 -3.45 -15.66 10.28
C PRO A 40 -2.74 -15.12 9.03
N VAL A 41 -1.44 -14.80 9.14
CA VAL A 41 -0.63 -14.29 8.03
C VAL A 41 -0.57 -15.29 6.87
N SER A 42 -0.52 -16.60 7.17
CA SER A 42 -0.51 -17.65 6.15
C SER A 42 -1.77 -17.65 5.29
N GLU A 43 -2.93 -17.47 5.91
CA GLU A 43 -4.22 -17.37 5.20
C GLU A 43 -4.29 -16.09 4.36
N ALA A 44 -3.85 -14.96 4.92
CA ALA A 44 -3.76 -13.70 4.20
C ALA A 44 -2.82 -13.80 2.98
N GLN A 45 -1.65 -14.42 3.15
CA GLN A 45 -0.68 -14.62 2.08
C GLN A 45 -1.23 -15.51 0.97
N ALA A 46 -1.94 -16.59 1.31
CA ALA A 46 -2.61 -17.43 0.32
C ALA A 46 -3.59 -16.63 -0.57
N CYS A 47 -4.32 -15.69 0.03
CA CYS A 47 -5.17 -14.79 -0.74
C CYS A 47 -4.39 -13.78 -1.59
N VAL A 48 -3.27 -13.25 -1.08
CA VAL A 48 -2.39 -12.40 -1.88
C VAL A 48 -1.88 -13.15 -3.11
N ASP A 49 -1.41 -14.39 -2.94
CA ASP A 49 -0.86 -15.20 -4.03
C ASP A 49 -1.94 -15.54 -5.07
N PHE A 50 -3.15 -15.87 -4.63
CA PHE A 50 -4.31 -16.05 -5.52
C PHE A 50 -4.60 -14.80 -6.37
N LEU A 51 -4.60 -13.61 -5.74
CA LEU A 51 -4.85 -12.35 -6.44
C LEU A 51 -3.70 -11.95 -7.37
N ARG A 52 -2.44 -12.25 -7.02
CA ARG A 52 -1.28 -12.07 -7.92
C ARG A 52 -1.39 -12.95 -9.14
N ASN A 53 -1.79 -14.21 -8.98
CA ASN A 53 -1.95 -15.16 -10.09
C ASN A 53 -3.05 -14.76 -11.07
N LYS A 54 -4.06 -14.01 -10.61
CA LYS A 54 -5.07 -13.40 -11.48
C LYS A 54 -4.52 -12.25 -12.33
N SER A 55 -3.36 -11.70 -11.99
CA SER A 55 -2.64 -10.69 -12.76
C SER A 55 -3.56 -9.51 -13.14
N THR A 56 -3.73 -9.24 -14.43
CA THR A 56 -4.52 -8.14 -15.00
C THR A 56 -6.04 -8.37 -14.97
N THR A 57 -6.53 -9.48 -14.38
CA THR A 57 -7.97 -9.67 -14.17
C THR A 57 -8.54 -8.50 -13.39
N ALA A 58 -9.71 -8.01 -13.81
CA ALA A 58 -10.40 -6.92 -13.14
C ALA A 58 -10.93 -7.35 -11.77
N CYS A 59 -10.44 -6.69 -10.72
CA CYS A 59 -10.99 -6.75 -9.37
C CYS A 59 -11.87 -5.53 -9.15
N THR A 60 -13.17 -5.67 -9.46
CA THR A 60 -14.16 -4.58 -9.42
C THR A 60 -14.97 -4.62 -8.12
N VAL A 61 -15.18 -3.46 -7.51
CA VAL A 61 -16.11 -3.32 -6.37
C VAL A 61 -17.47 -2.88 -6.92
N SER A 62 -18.38 -3.85 -7.13
CA SER A 62 -19.78 -3.60 -7.46
C SER A 62 -20.58 -3.34 -6.18
N GLY A 63 -20.61 -2.09 -5.70
CA GLY A 63 -21.31 -1.69 -4.47
C GLY A 63 -20.40 -1.01 -3.45
N GLU A 64 -20.69 -1.17 -2.16
CA GLU A 64 -19.89 -0.58 -1.07
C GLU A 64 -18.69 -1.45 -0.67
N ASN A 65 -18.86 -2.78 -0.62
CA ASN A 65 -17.81 -3.73 -0.27
C ASN A 65 -17.94 -5.02 -1.09
N VAL A 66 -16.82 -5.56 -1.59
CA VAL A 66 -16.76 -6.84 -2.31
C VAL A 66 -15.59 -7.67 -1.81
N VAL A 67 -15.83 -8.94 -1.51
CA VAL A 67 -14.78 -9.90 -1.13
C VAL A 67 -14.07 -10.40 -2.40
N PHE A 68 -12.76 -10.19 -2.48
CA PHE A 68 -11.95 -10.67 -3.61
C PHE A 68 -11.37 -12.05 -3.38
N CYS A 69 -11.11 -12.41 -2.12
CA CYS A 69 -10.61 -13.72 -1.74
C CYS A 69 -11.00 -14.07 -0.31
N THR A 70 -11.24 -15.36 -0.08
CA THR A 70 -11.39 -15.96 1.25
C THR A 70 -10.43 -17.14 1.36
N SER A 71 -9.71 -17.24 2.48
CA SER A 71 -8.86 -18.38 2.82
C SER A 71 -9.03 -18.66 4.31
N GLY A 72 -9.59 -19.82 4.67
CA GLY A 72 -9.94 -20.13 6.06
C GLY A 72 -10.85 -19.07 6.67
N SER A 73 -10.36 -18.43 7.74
CA SER A 73 -11.06 -17.33 8.43
C SER A 73 -10.74 -15.95 7.87
N THR A 74 -9.84 -15.85 6.90
CA THR A 74 -9.34 -14.60 6.35
C THR A 74 -10.12 -14.18 5.11
N LYS A 75 -10.49 -12.90 5.05
CA LYS A 75 -11.03 -12.24 3.87
C LYS A 75 -10.15 -11.07 3.46
N ILE A 76 -9.87 -10.99 2.16
CA ILE A 76 -9.38 -9.77 1.52
C ILE A 76 -10.54 -9.19 0.71
N TYR A 77 -10.99 -8.00 1.09
CA TYR A 77 -12.10 -7.32 0.44
C TYR A 77 -11.72 -5.90 0.04
N GLY A 78 -12.34 -5.42 -1.02
CA GLY A 78 -12.24 -4.04 -1.50
C GLY A 78 -13.48 -3.25 -1.12
N SER A 79 -13.28 -2.00 -0.73
CA SER A 79 -14.33 -1.03 -0.46
C SER A 79 -14.19 0.20 -1.34
N ASN A 80 -15.32 0.87 -1.56
CA ASN A 80 -15.44 2.04 -2.41
C ASN A 80 -15.88 3.27 -1.59
N PRO A 81 -14.99 3.84 -0.76
CA PRO A 81 -15.36 4.95 0.14
C PRO A 81 -15.78 6.21 -0.62
N ASN A 82 -15.28 6.38 -1.85
CA ASN A 82 -15.57 7.54 -2.70
C ASN A 82 -16.87 7.37 -3.52
N ARG A 83 -17.63 6.28 -3.32
CA ARG A 83 -18.88 5.97 -4.02
C ARG A 83 -18.79 6.12 -5.55
N LYS A 84 -17.63 5.80 -6.12
CA LYS A 84 -17.45 5.83 -7.59
C LYS A 84 -18.29 4.72 -8.24
N PRO A 85 -18.79 4.89 -9.47
CA PRO A 85 -19.47 3.82 -10.17
C PRO A 85 -18.46 2.71 -10.51
N ASN A 86 -18.62 1.53 -9.88
CA ASN A 86 -17.85 0.30 -10.15
C ASN A 86 -16.32 0.51 -10.23
N PRO A 87 -15.64 1.03 -9.18
CA PRO A 87 -14.19 1.18 -9.24
C PRO A 87 -13.55 -0.19 -9.44
N THR A 88 -12.59 -0.23 -10.36
CA THR A 88 -11.90 -1.45 -10.76
C THR A 88 -10.40 -1.24 -10.73
N SER A 89 -9.66 -2.25 -10.30
CA SER A 89 -8.20 -2.27 -10.36
C SER A 89 -7.78 -3.66 -10.80
N HIS A 90 -6.55 -3.83 -11.30
CA HIS A 90 -6.03 -5.18 -11.55
C HIS A 90 -5.90 -5.94 -10.24
N CYS A 91 -6.20 -7.23 -10.26
CA CYS A 91 -6.05 -8.07 -9.08
C CYS A 91 -4.59 -8.13 -8.59
N SER A 92 -3.59 -7.96 -9.47
CA SER A 92 -2.19 -7.76 -9.09
C SER A 92 -1.95 -6.49 -8.25
N ASP A 93 -2.65 -5.40 -8.56
CA ASP A 93 -2.54 -4.14 -7.80
C ASP A 93 -3.27 -4.22 -6.45
N VAL A 94 -4.37 -4.97 -6.42
CA VAL A 94 -5.06 -5.34 -5.18
C VAL A 94 -4.12 -6.19 -4.31
N ALA A 95 -3.47 -7.19 -4.90
CA ALA A 95 -2.53 -8.04 -4.19
C ALA A 95 -1.33 -7.26 -3.66
N ALA A 96 -0.78 -6.31 -4.44
CA ALA A 96 0.30 -5.44 -3.99
C ALA A 96 -0.11 -4.55 -2.81
N GLY A 97 -1.34 -4.02 -2.83
CA GLY A 97 -1.88 -3.23 -1.72
C GLY A 97 -2.09 -4.06 -0.45
N ALA A 98 -2.56 -5.30 -0.59
CA ALA A 98 -2.70 -6.26 0.51
C ALA A 98 -1.35 -6.73 1.07
N GLN A 99 -0.37 -7.01 0.21
CA GLN A 99 0.99 -7.37 0.63
C GLN A 99 1.60 -6.28 1.50
N ALA A 100 1.44 -5.00 1.14
CA ALA A 100 1.92 -3.89 1.95
C ALA A 100 1.29 -3.87 3.37
N ILE A 101 0.02 -4.29 3.52
CA ILE A 101 -0.62 -4.47 4.84
C ILE A 101 0.08 -5.58 5.61
N ILE A 102 0.36 -6.72 4.98
CA ILE A 102 1.10 -7.83 5.61
C ILE A 102 2.48 -7.37 6.06
N ASP A 103 3.20 -6.66 5.20
CA ASP A 103 4.57 -6.24 5.48
C ASP A 103 4.65 -5.21 6.62
N SER A 104 3.62 -4.35 6.76
CA SER A 104 3.64 -3.22 7.71
C SER A 104 2.84 -3.45 8.99
N CYS A 105 1.76 -4.25 8.94
CA CYS A 105 0.80 -4.42 10.03
C CYS A 105 0.83 -5.79 10.69
N ARG A 106 1.73 -6.68 10.25
CA ARG A 106 1.92 -7.98 10.86
C ARG A 106 2.38 -7.85 12.31
N GLN A 107 1.73 -8.61 13.19
CA GLN A 107 2.11 -8.81 14.58
C GLN A 107 2.21 -10.31 14.85
N GLY A 108 3.43 -10.83 14.92
CA GLY A 108 3.70 -12.25 15.07
C GLY A 108 3.19 -13.08 13.88
N SER A 109 2.27 -14.00 14.12
CA SER A 109 1.63 -14.85 13.10
C SER A 109 0.32 -14.28 12.56
N THR A 110 -0.05 -13.06 12.96
CA THR A 110 -1.34 -12.46 12.62
C THR A 110 -1.20 -11.09 11.97
N VAL A 111 -2.18 -10.67 11.19
CA VAL A 111 -2.19 -9.39 10.46
C VAL A 111 -3.62 -8.86 10.34
N GLY A 112 -3.78 -7.55 10.39
CA GLY A 112 -5.02 -6.89 9.98
C GLY A 112 -4.75 -5.43 9.65
N GLY A 113 -5.48 -4.90 8.68
CA GLY A 113 -5.32 -3.50 8.28
C GLY A 113 -6.03 -3.19 6.98
N SER A 114 -5.87 -1.94 6.55
CA SER A 114 -6.46 -1.41 5.34
C SER A 114 -5.46 -0.55 4.58
N ASN A 115 -5.58 -0.53 3.25
CA ASN A 115 -4.65 0.16 2.37
C ASN A 115 -5.25 0.42 0.99
N ALA A 116 -4.88 1.49 0.29
CA ALA A 116 -5.30 1.65 -1.10
C ALA A 116 -4.64 0.60 -2.03
N ALA A 117 -5.38 0.15 -3.05
CA ALA A 117 -4.80 -0.58 -4.19
C ALA A 117 -3.78 0.28 -4.93
N ARG A 118 -2.69 -0.34 -5.40
CA ARG A 118 -1.53 0.40 -5.96
C ARG A 118 -1.78 1.03 -7.33
N GLY A 119 -2.76 0.54 -8.08
CA GLY A 119 -3.06 0.98 -9.45
C GLY A 119 -3.72 2.36 -9.50
N ASN A 120 -4.99 2.45 -9.09
CA ASN A 120 -5.77 3.69 -9.18
C ASN A 120 -6.10 4.35 -7.83
N GLY A 121 -5.78 3.68 -6.71
CA GLY A 121 -6.09 4.16 -5.37
C GLY A 121 -7.58 4.37 -5.08
N ASP A 122 -8.47 3.85 -5.93
CA ASP A 122 -9.92 4.02 -5.78
C ASP A 122 -10.58 2.93 -4.95
N ILE A 123 -9.86 1.82 -4.76
CA ILE A 123 -10.29 0.69 -3.96
C ILE A 123 -9.45 0.68 -2.68
N VAL A 124 -10.14 0.71 -1.54
CA VAL A 124 -9.51 0.47 -0.24
C VAL A 124 -9.61 -1.01 0.07
N ILE A 125 -8.45 -1.64 0.18
CA ILE A 125 -8.30 -3.06 0.48
C ILE A 125 -8.28 -3.20 1.99
N THR A 126 -8.96 -4.20 2.52
CA THR A 126 -8.92 -4.55 3.94
C THR A 126 -8.67 -6.04 4.12
N ILE A 127 -7.82 -6.38 5.10
CA ILE A 127 -7.60 -7.74 5.58
C ILE A 127 -8.27 -7.86 6.96
N ALA A 128 -9.28 -8.72 7.05
CA ALA A 128 -10.02 -9.02 8.28
C ALA A 128 -10.70 -10.40 8.20
N ARG A 129 -11.54 -10.72 9.20
CA ARG A 129 -12.36 -11.95 9.24
C ARG A 129 -13.63 -11.88 8.40
#